data_AF-A0A3N5WNN7-F1
#
_entry.id   AF-A0A3N5WNN7-F1
#
_cell.length_a   1.000
_cell.length_b   1.000
_cell.length_c   1.000
_cell.angle_alpha   90.00
_cell.angle_beta   90.00
_cell.angle_gamma   90.00
#
_symmetry.space_group_name_H-M   'P 1'
#
loop_
_entity.id
_entity.type
_entity.pdbx_description
1 polymer ?
#
loop_
_entity_poly.entity_id
_entity_poly.type
_entity_poly.pdbx_seq_one_letter_code
_entity_poly.pdbx_strand_id
1 'polypeptide(L)'
;MPGTKPKGAPEPMPSAKAQPGQIQIQFQPTGKRVNVPAGSSLLQAARSAGIELTSDCGGEGSCGQCQVVILSRTKSEAVSEPAENEGLSLSPLDLINGRRLACSTTVLGDLVVEIPRESVISGQRLQVESQLHEITPEEVDPPVRAVRLELPRPSLADSRADFTRVTDALGEQGFAAQQLHAHPSVLRSLPEILRKEAWRLTAYVRGDEIVGFGPVEERALGLCVDLGTTKIAASLVDLATGQSLGSTGAPNPQMGYGEDVISRINHVLRHPETAQILAEKVQ
;
A
#
# COMPACT_ATOMS: atom_id res chain seq x y z
N MET A 1 38.90 15.61 -34.90
CA MET A 1 38.32 14.62 -33.96
C MET A 1 36.85 14.98 -33.72
N PRO A 2 35.97 13.98 -33.60
CA PRO A 2 34.63 14.00 -34.20
C PRO A 2 33.55 14.56 -33.27
N GLY A 3 32.53 15.16 -33.91
CA GLY A 3 31.35 15.73 -33.25
C GLY A 3 30.43 14.67 -32.63
N THR A 4 30.01 14.94 -31.41
CA THR A 4 29.03 14.16 -30.66
C THR A 4 27.61 14.44 -31.16
N LYS A 5 27.00 13.46 -31.84
CA LYS A 5 25.57 13.44 -32.18
C LYS A 5 24.72 13.32 -30.89
N PRO A 6 23.52 13.93 -30.83
CA PRO A 6 22.59 13.73 -29.72
C PRO A 6 22.04 12.29 -29.73
N LYS A 7 21.98 11.68 -28.54
CA LYS A 7 21.36 10.36 -28.29
C LYS A 7 19.89 10.39 -28.73
N GLY A 8 19.52 9.49 -29.64
CA GLY A 8 18.14 9.29 -30.09
C GLY A 8 17.23 8.86 -28.94
N ALA A 9 15.96 9.26 -29.04
CA ALA A 9 14.88 8.85 -28.16
C ALA A 9 14.76 7.32 -28.12
N PRO A 10 14.37 6.71 -26.99
CA PRO A 10 14.19 5.27 -26.90
C PRO A 10 13.08 4.82 -27.83
N GLU A 11 13.38 3.85 -28.70
CA GLU A 11 12.41 3.19 -29.57
C GLU A 11 11.31 2.50 -28.74
N PRO A 12 10.05 2.51 -29.20
CA PRO A 12 8.96 1.85 -28.49
C PRO A 12 9.20 0.35 -28.40
N MET A 13 9.05 -0.22 -27.19
CA MET A 13 9.23 -1.64 -26.94
C MET A 13 8.29 -2.49 -27.82
N PRO A 14 8.77 -3.64 -28.35
CA PRO A 14 7.98 -4.48 -29.23
C PRO A 14 6.78 -5.08 -28.48
N SER A 15 5.61 -4.99 -29.11
CA SER A 15 4.35 -5.58 -28.67
C SER A 15 4.52 -7.08 -28.41
N ALA A 16 4.40 -7.51 -27.15
CA ALA A 16 4.38 -8.92 -26.78
C ALA A 16 3.22 -9.62 -27.52
N LYS A 17 3.56 -10.59 -28.38
CA LYS A 17 2.57 -11.45 -29.05
C LYS A 17 1.85 -12.29 -27.98
N ALA A 18 0.53 -12.42 -28.09
CA ALA A 18 -0.27 -13.23 -27.19
C ALA A 18 0.20 -14.70 -27.23
N GLN A 19 0.31 -15.34 -26.07
CA GLN A 19 0.54 -16.78 -25.96
C GLN A 19 -0.73 -17.55 -26.38
N PRO A 20 -0.63 -18.80 -26.87
CA PRO A 20 -1.80 -19.57 -27.30
C PRO A 20 -2.80 -19.73 -26.12
N GLY A 21 -4.05 -19.28 -26.33
CA GLY A 21 -5.11 -19.28 -25.31
C GLY A 21 -5.26 -17.99 -24.52
N GLN A 22 -4.44 -16.97 -24.78
CA GLN A 22 -4.59 -15.63 -24.19
C GLN A 22 -5.19 -14.66 -25.20
N ILE A 23 -6.03 -13.77 -24.69
CA ILE A 23 -6.69 -12.70 -25.42
C ILE A 23 -6.01 -11.38 -25.07
N GLN A 24 -5.73 -10.56 -26.07
CA GLN A 24 -5.15 -9.24 -25.89
C GLN A 24 -6.24 -8.16 -25.80
N ILE A 25 -6.17 -7.36 -24.74
CA ILE A 25 -7.07 -6.25 -24.49
C ILE A 25 -6.25 -4.97 -24.46
N GLN A 26 -6.68 -3.95 -25.22
CA GLN A 26 -6.10 -2.61 -25.17
C GLN A 26 -7.08 -1.63 -24.52
N PHE A 27 -6.62 -0.93 -23.49
CA PHE A 27 -7.40 0.09 -22.79
C PHE A 27 -7.04 1.50 -23.27
N GLN A 28 -8.05 2.30 -23.60
CA GLN A 28 -7.94 3.73 -23.92
C GLN A 28 -8.55 4.59 -22.80
N PRO A 29 -8.05 5.81 -22.55
CA PRO A 29 -6.99 6.53 -23.27
C PRO A 29 -5.56 6.17 -22.82
N THR A 30 -5.38 5.33 -21.80
CA THR A 30 -4.07 5.02 -21.20
C THR A 30 -3.11 4.27 -22.14
N GLY A 31 -3.64 3.60 -23.16
CA GLY A 31 -2.87 2.81 -24.13
C GLY A 31 -2.36 1.48 -23.58
N LYS A 32 -2.67 1.14 -22.32
CA LYS A 32 -2.20 -0.08 -21.67
C LYS A 32 -2.74 -1.33 -22.39
N ARG A 33 -1.91 -2.36 -22.49
CA ARG A 33 -2.26 -3.65 -23.07
C ARG A 33 -2.05 -4.75 -22.05
N VAL A 34 -2.99 -5.67 -21.96
CA VAL A 34 -2.91 -6.84 -21.09
C VAL A 34 -3.31 -8.09 -21.86
N ASN A 35 -2.68 -9.21 -21.54
CA ASN A 35 -3.10 -10.51 -22.03
C ASN A 35 -3.78 -11.26 -20.88
N VAL A 36 -5.01 -11.70 -21.09
CA VAL A 36 -5.80 -12.45 -20.11
C VAL A 36 -6.28 -13.77 -20.69
N PRO A 37 -6.57 -14.79 -19.87
CA PRO A 37 -7.23 -16.00 -20.33
C PRO A 37 -8.59 -15.70 -20.97
N ALA A 38 -8.96 -16.49 -21.97
CA ALA A 38 -10.34 -16.48 -22.48
C ALA A 38 -11.33 -16.81 -21.34
N GLY A 39 -12.41 -16.03 -21.24
CA GLY A 39 -13.38 -16.16 -20.16
C GLY A 39 -13.15 -15.24 -18.95
N SER A 40 -12.07 -14.46 -18.91
CA SER A 40 -11.90 -13.42 -17.89
C SER A 40 -12.92 -12.28 -18.06
N SER A 41 -13.33 -11.65 -16.95
CA SER A 41 -14.15 -10.44 -17.01
C SER A 41 -13.32 -9.22 -17.40
N LEU A 42 -13.95 -8.23 -18.03
CA LEU A 42 -13.30 -6.96 -18.33
C LEU A 42 -12.82 -6.22 -17.07
N LEU A 43 -13.50 -6.38 -15.94
CA LEU A 43 -13.07 -5.83 -14.65
C LEU A 43 -11.76 -6.48 -14.18
N GLN A 44 -11.65 -7.81 -14.27
CA GLN A 44 -10.42 -8.52 -13.94
C GLN A 44 -9.27 -8.09 -14.86
N ALA A 45 -9.53 -7.98 -16.17
CA ALA A 45 -8.56 -7.49 -17.14
C ALA A 45 -8.08 -6.06 -16.86
N ALA A 46 -8.99 -5.15 -16.51
CA ALA A 46 -8.65 -3.78 -16.15
C ALA A 46 -7.75 -3.76 -14.90
N ARG A 47 -8.08 -4.55 -13.86
CA ARG A 47 -7.23 -4.70 -12.67
C ARG A 47 -5.85 -5.25 -13.01
N SER A 48 -5.75 -6.27 -13.88
CA SER A 48 -4.47 -6.82 -14.34
C SER A 48 -3.64 -5.82 -15.16
N ALA A 49 -4.29 -4.88 -15.84
CA ALA A 49 -3.61 -3.75 -16.50
C ALA A 49 -3.22 -2.62 -15.52
N GLY A 50 -3.51 -2.76 -14.22
CA GLY A 50 -3.32 -1.70 -13.23
C GLY A 50 -4.20 -0.48 -13.51
N ILE A 51 -5.44 -0.72 -13.95
CA ILE A 51 -6.47 0.30 -14.10
C ILE A 51 -7.56 -0.01 -13.08
N GLU A 52 -7.71 0.87 -12.10
CA GLU A 52 -8.70 0.68 -11.04
C GLU A 52 -10.02 1.35 -11.43
N LEU A 53 -10.97 0.50 -11.82
CA LEU A 53 -12.35 0.91 -12.07
C LEU A 53 -13.12 0.96 -10.74
N THR A 54 -14.07 1.90 -10.64
CA THR A 54 -15.03 1.95 -9.53
C THR A 54 -15.91 0.70 -9.57
N SER A 55 -15.96 -0.05 -8.48
CA SER A 55 -16.79 -1.26 -8.38
C SER A 55 -17.27 -1.50 -6.96
N ASP A 56 -18.20 -0.67 -6.50
CA ASP A 56 -18.71 -0.64 -5.12
C ASP A 56 -19.30 -1.99 -4.69
N CYS A 57 -19.99 -2.66 -5.62
CA CYS A 57 -20.54 -4.01 -5.42
C CYS A 57 -19.50 -5.14 -5.47
N GLY A 58 -18.20 -4.85 -5.61
CA GLY A 58 -17.14 -5.86 -5.71
C GLY A 58 -17.11 -6.67 -7.03
N GLY A 59 -17.96 -6.33 -8.00
CA GLY A 59 -18.06 -7.02 -9.29
C GLY A 59 -19.33 -7.85 -9.51
N GLU A 60 -20.35 -7.65 -8.67
CA GLU A 60 -21.63 -8.38 -8.74
C GLU A 60 -22.61 -7.81 -9.79
N GLY A 61 -22.28 -6.67 -10.41
CA GLY A 61 -23.12 -6.04 -11.43
C GLY A 61 -24.37 -5.35 -10.90
N SER A 62 -24.42 -5.01 -9.60
CA SER A 62 -25.56 -4.30 -9.00
C SER A 62 -25.39 -2.78 -8.86
N CYS A 63 -24.14 -2.27 -8.83
CA CYS A 63 -23.87 -0.83 -8.62
C CYS A 63 -23.81 0.02 -9.90
N GLY A 64 -23.60 -0.60 -11.06
CA GLY A 64 -23.48 0.09 -12.34
C GLY A 64 -22.25 0.99 -12.52
N GLN A 65 -21.28 1.04 -11.59
CA GLN A 65 -20.17 2.01 -11.64
C GLN A 65 -18.99 1.61 -12.54
N CYS A 66 -18.78 0.31 -12.75
CA CYS A 66 -17.66 -0.23 -13.52
C CYS A 66 -17.85 -0.14 -15.05
N GLN A 67 -18.39 0.98 -15.53
CA GLN A 67 -18.77 1.13 -16.93
C GLN A 67 -17.55 1.23 -17.84
N VAL A 68 -17.66 0.62 -19.02
CA VAL A 68 -16.65 0.65 -20.09
C VAL A 68 -17.35 0.77 -21.43
N VAL A 69 -16.63 1.24 -22.46
CA VAL A 69 -17.15 1.34 -23.82
C VAL A 69 -16.33 0.45 -24.74
N ILE A 70 -16.97 -0.53 -25.35
CA ILE A 70 -16.36 -1.39 -26.36
C ILE A 70 -16.34 -0.62 -27.68
N LEU A 71 -15.14 -0.35 -28.21
CA LEU A 71 -15.02 0.42 -29.44
C LEU A 71 -15.45 -0.40 -30.64
N SER A 72 -16.15 0.25 -31.59
CA SER A 72 -16.73 -0.32 -32.81
C SER A 72 -15.75 -1.04 -33.75
N ARG A 73 -14.45 -0.85 -33.55
CA ARG A 73 -13.38 -1.57 -34.28
C ARG A 73 -13.21 -3.02 -33.81
N THR A 74 -13.84 -3.35 -32.69
CA THR A 74 -13.86 -4.67 -32.07
C THR A 74 -14.94 -5.54 -32.74
N LYS A 75 -14.66 -6.82 -32.97
CA LYS A 75 -15.69 -7.76 -33.45
C LYS A 75 -16.75 -7.95 -32.37
N SER A 76 -18.04 -7.96 -32.74
CA SER A 76 -19.15 -8.18 -31.80
C SER A 76 -18.99 -9.48 -30.98
N GLU A 77 -18.37 -10.49 -31.58
CA GLU A 77 -18.08 -11.80 -30.96
C GLU A 77 -16.92 -11.78 -29.95
N ALA A 78 -16.24 -10.65 -29.77
CA ALA A 78 -15.09 -10.54 -28.85
C ALA A 78 -15.51 -10.47 -27.37
N VAL A 79 -16.79 -10.30 -27.08
CA VAL A 79 -17.35 -10.27 -25.72
C VAL A 79 -18.64 -11.08 -25.63
N SER A 80 -19.05 -11.41 -24.41
CA SER A 80 -20.37 -11.98 -24.15
C SER A 80 -21.50 -11.03 -24.54
N GLU A 81 -22.67 -11.62 -24.84
CA GLU A 81 -23.93 -10.91 -24.97
C GLU A 81 -24.22 -10.05 -23.71
N PRO A 82 -25.03 -8.98 -23.84
CA PRO A 82 -25.48 -8.19 -22.70
C PRO A 82 -26.09 -9.05 -21.60
N ALA A 83 -25.58 -8.91 -20.37
CA ALA A 83 -26.14 -9.61 -19.22
C ALA A 83 -27.42 -8.90 -18.74
N GLU A 84 -28.37 -9.64 -18.19
CA GLU A 84 -29.67 -9.08 -17.76
C GLU A 84 -29.51 -7.96 -16.72
N ASN A 85 -28.50 -8.05 -15.85
CA ASN A 85 -28.21 -7.04 -14.84
C ASN A 85 -27.71 -5.70 -15.43
N GLU A 86 -27.20 -5.69 -16.66
CA GLU A 86 -26.74 -4.46 -17.31
C GLU A 86 -27.93 -3.54 -17.64
N GLY A 87 -29.09 -4.10 -17.97
CA GLY A 87 -30.32 -3.34 -18.25
C GLY A 87 -30.90 -2.61 -17.03
N LEU A 88 -30.43 -2.91 -15.82
CA LEU A 88 -30.81 -2.20 -14.60
C LEU A 88 -30.02 -0.89 -14.42
N SER A 89 -28.83 -0.79 -15.02
CA SER A 89 -27.90 0.34 -14.82
C SER A 89 -27.63 1.13 -16.10
N LEU A 90 -27.84 0.54 -17.28
CA LEU A 90 -27.55 1.13 -18.58
C LEU A 90 -28.83 1.27 -19.40
N SER A 91 -28.96 2.37 -20.14
CA SER A 91 -30.09 2.53 -21.06
C SER A 91 -29.91 1.65 -22.31
N PRO A 92 -30.99 1.34 -23.05
CA PRO A 92 -30.88 0.64 -24.33
C PRO A 92 -29.94 1.34 -25.32
N LEU A 93 -29.91 2.68 -25.30
CA LEU A 93 -29.02 3.47 -26.16
C LEU A 93 -27.55 3.31 -25.75
N ASP A 94 -27.27 3.22 -24.43
CA ASP A 94 -25.91 2.96 -23.93
C ASP A 94 -25.39 1.61 -24.42
N LEU A 95 -26.21 0.55 -24.32
CA LEU A 95 -25.86 -0.79 -24.80
C LEU A 95 -25.59 -0.81 -26.31
N ILE A 96 -26.42 -0.12 -27.10
CA ILE A 96 -26.24 0.03 -28.56
C ILE A 96 -24.92 0.75 -28.88
N ASN A 97 -24.53 1.74 -28.08
CA ASN A 97 -23.29 2.47 -28.24
C ASN A 97 -22.06 1.70 -27.71
N GLY A 98 -22.22 0.43 -27.34
CA GLY A 98 -21.13 -0.43 -26.86
C GLY A 98 -20.77 -0.20 -25.39
N ARG A 99 -21.58 0.54 -24.62
CA ARG A 99 -21.37 0.72 -23.19
C ARG A 99 -21.78 -0.54 -22.45
N ARG A 100 -20.93 -1.04 -21.56
CA ARG A 100 -21.11 -2.30 -20.83
C ARG A 100 -20.62 -2.18 -19.39
N LEU A 101 -21.02 -3.10 -18.53
CA LEU A 101 -20.46 -3.24 -17.18
C LEU A 101 -19.25 -4.18 -17.24
N ALA A 102 -18.08 -3.67 -16.87
CA ALA A 102 -16.84 -4.45 -16.94
C ALA A 102 -16.90 -5.74 -16.11
N CYS A 103 -17.64 -5.74 -15.00
CA CYS A 103 -17.81 -6.91 -14.14
C CYS A 103 -18.69 -8.01 -14.75
N SER A 104 -19.71 -7.63 -15.53
CA SER A 104 -20.64 -8.57 -16.18
C SER A 104 -20.22 -8.97 -17.59
N THR A 105 -19.18 -8.32 -18.16
CA THR A 105 -18.73 -8.57 -19.53
C THR A 105 -17.58 -9.56 -19.55
N THR A 106 -17.81 -10.71 -20.18
CA THR A 106 -16.79 -11.75 -20.38
C THR A 106 -16.05 -11.54 -21.69
N VAL A 107 -14.73 -11.70 -21.67
CA VAL A 107 -13.86 -11.51 -22.84
C VAL A 107 -13.68 -12.82 -23.60
N LEU A 108 -14.00 -12.80 -24.90
CA LEU A 108 -13.98 -13.96 -25.81
C LEU A 108 -13.01 -13.81 -26.99
N GLY A 109 -12.60 -12.58 -27.33
CA GLY A 109 -11.58 -12.32 -28.35
C GLY A 109 -10.89 -10.97 -28.17
N ASP A 110 -9.88 -10.69 -28.99
CA ASP A 110 -9.10 -9.45 -28.87
C ASP A 110 -9.97 -8.21 -29.05
N LEU A 111 -9.80 -7.21 -28.17
CA LEU A 111 -10.62 -6.00 -28.21
C LEU A 111 -9.92 -4.74 -27.73
N VAL A 112 -10.50 -3.62 -28.14
CA VAL A 112 -10.13 -2.28 -27.66
C VAL A 112 -11.29 -1.72 -26.85
N VAL A 113 -10.99 -1.36 -25.60
CA VAL A 113 -11.96 -0.84 -24.63
C VAL A 113 -11.57 0.59 -24.26
N GLU A 114 -12.53 1.50 -24.35
CA GLU A 114 -12.40 2.83 -23.79
C GLU A 114 -12.94 2.84 -22.35
N ILE A 115 -12.18 3.48 -21.46
CA ILE A 115 -12.54 3.64 -20.06
C ILE A 115 -13.02 5.08 -19.85
N PRO A 116 -14.33 5.29 -19.58
CA PRO A 116 -14.86 6.59 -19.20
C PRO A 116 -14.17 7.11 -17.94
N ARG A 117 -13.95 8.43 -17.87
CA ARG A 117 -13.21 9.03 -16.74
C ARG A 117 -13.94 8.86 -15.42
N GLU A 118 -15.27 8.92 -15.47
CA GLU A 118 -16.17 8.71 -14.34
C GLU A 118 -16.07 7.31 -13.73
N SER A 119 -15.60 6.33 -14.50
CA SER A 119 -15.45 4.94 -14.06
C SER A 119 -14.09 4.64 -13.46
N VAL A 120 -13.15 5.59 -13.48
CA VAL A 120 -11.83 5.46 -12.85
C VAL A 120 -11.89 6.04 -11.45
N ILE A 121 -11.24 5.37 -10.49
CA ILE A 121 -10.99 5.91 -9.16
C ILE A 121 -10.04 7.12 -9.31
N SER A 122 -10.61 8.30 -9.54
CA SER A 122 -9.88 9.55 -9.60
C SER A 122 -9.42 9.90 -8.19
N GLY A 123 -8.11 10.06 -8.00
CA GLY A 123 -7.51 10.54 -6.76
C GLY A 123 -8.01 11.94 -6.42
N GLN A 124 -9.19 12.02 -5.80
CA GLN A 124 -9.67 13.24 -5.17
C GLN A 124 -8.57 13.75 -4.24
N ARG A 125 -8.29 15.06 -4.31
CA ARG A 125 -7.37 15.74 -3.40
C ARG A 125 -7.81 15.44 -1.97
N LEU A 126 -7.08 14.53 -1.33
CA LEU A 126 -7.34 14.14 0.03
C LEU A 126 -7.03 15.33 0.93
N GLN A 127 -8.05 15.89 1.57
CA GLN A 127 -7.83 16.76 2.73
C GLN A 127 -7.25 15.86 3.83
N VAL A 128 -5.94 15.92 4.02
CA VAL A 128 -5.20 15.29 5.13
C VAL A 128 -4.82 16.38 6.15
N GLU A 129 -5.64 17.42 6.28
CA GLU A 129 -5.50 18.36 7.38
C GLU A 129 -6.11 17.73 8.61
N SER A 130 -5.27 17.03 9.35
CA SER A 130 -5.55 16.61 10.71
C SER A 130 -5.51 17.86 11.61
N GLN A 131 -6.66 18.25 12.18
CA GLN A 131 -6.70 19.18 13.31
C GLN A 131 -6.15 18.45 14.53
N LEU A 132 -4.82 18.41 14.65
CA LEU A 132 -4.16 17.80 15.79
C LEU A 132 -4.19 18.77 16.95
N HIS A 133 -4.64 18.29 18.11
CA HIS A 133 -4.44 18.97 19.37
C HIS A 133 -2.93 19.14 19.60
N GLU A 134 -2.49 20.32 20.02
CA GLU A 134 -1.11 20.51 20.45
C GLU A 134 -0.86 19.67 21.70
N ILE A 135 -0.01 18.65 21.57
CA ILE A 135 0.41 17.81 22.69
C ILE A 135 1.43 18.59 23.51
N THR A 136 1.18 18.77 24.80
CA THR A 136 2.18 19.37 25.69
C THR A 136 3.27 18.34 26.02
N PRO A 137 4.52 18.75 26.28
CA PRO A 137 5.60 17.82 26.62
C PRO A 137 5.27 16.86 27.77
N GLU A 138 4.42 17.29 28.72
CA GLU A 138 3.98 16.49 29.87
C GLU A 138 2.98 15.38 29.49
N GLU A 139 2.31 15.50 28.35
CA GLU A 139 1.34 14.52 27.83
C GLU A 139 1.98 13.50 26.88
N VAL A 140 3.26 13.68 26.53
CA VAL A 140 3.99 12.81 25.62
C VAL A 140 4.33 11.49 26.32
N ASP A 141 3.50 10.46 26.09
CA ASP A 141 3.74 9.08 26.52
C ASP A 141 3.83 8.14 25.31
N PRO A 142 4.98 8.09 24.61
CA PRO A 142 5.12 7.31 23.41
C PRO A 142 5.21 5.81 23.73
N PRO A 143 4.62 4.93 22.90
CA PRO A 143 4.66 3.48 23.12
C PRO A 143 6.09 2.91 23.07
N VAL A 144 7.01 3.64 22.42
CA VAL A 144 8.44 3.35 22.41
C VAL A 144 9.17 4.55 22.97
N ARG A 145 9.85 4.37 24.10
CA ARG A 145 10.67 5.40 24.76
C ARG A 145 12.10 5.30 24.26
N ALA A 146 12.63 6.42 23.78
CA ALA A 146 14.03 6.55 23.38
C ALA A 146 14.86 7.06 24.56
N VAL A 147 15.70 6.19 25.13
CA VAL A 147 16.50 6.50 26.32
C VAL A 147 17.96 6.63 25.90
N ARG A 148 18.51 7.83 26.04
CA ARG A 148 19.93 8.10 25.77
C ARG A 148 20.76 7.63 26.96
N LEU A 149 21.77 6.81 26.67
CA LEU A 149 22.63 6.18 27.66
C LEU A 149 24.08 6.52 27.36
N GLU A 150 24.84 6.77 28.43
CA GLU A 150 26.30 6.81 28.42
C GLU A 150 26.79 5.72 29.37
N LEU A 151 27.53 4.75 28.84
CA LEU A 151 27.89 3.53 29.55
C LEU A 151 29.37 3.52 29.94
N PRO A 152 29.72 2.93 31.09
CA PRO A 152 31.11 2.75 31.47
C PRO A 152 31.81 1.77 30.52
N ARG A 153 32.99 2.17 30.03
CA ARG A 153 33.84 1.33 29.19
C ARG A 153 34.25 0.06 29.94
N PRO A 154 34.35 -1.10 29.26
CA PRO A 154 34.77 -2.34 29.86
C PRO A 154 36.22 -2.23 30.29
N SER A 155 36.53 -2.85 31.42
CA SER A 155 37.89 -2.91 31.96
C SER A 155 38.11 -4.27 32.61
N LEU A 156 39.35 -4.58 33.00
CA LEU A 156 39.62 -5.81 33.77
C LEU A 156 38.91 -5.83 35.13
N ALA A 157 38.59 -4.66 35.69
CA ALA A 157 37.85 -4.53 36.94
C ALA A 157 36.32 -4.64 36.75
N ASP A 158 35.83 -4.46 35.51
CA ASP A 158 34.41 -4.57 35.17
C ASP A 158 34.27 -5.32 33.84
N SER A 159 34.06 -6.63 33.94
CA SER A 159 33.93 -7.56 32.82
C SER A 159 32.47 -7.94 32.50
N ARG A 160 31.50 -7.13 32.95
CA ARG A 160 30.07 -7.36 32.64
C ARG A 160 29.83 -7.34 31.14
N ALA A 161 28.87 -8.16 30.71
CA ALA A 161 28.40 -8.23 29.32
C ALA A 161 27.75 -6.91 28.87
N ASP A 162 27.82 -6.63 27.57
CA ASP A 162 27.28 -5.42 26.95
C ASP A 162 25.79 -5.22 27.29
N PHE A 163 24.98 -6.28 27.20
CA PHE A 163 23.55 -6.21 27.52
C PHE A 163 23.30 -5.87 28.99
N THR A 164 24.06 -6.47 29.92
CA THR A 164 23.97 -6.18 31.36
C THR A 164 24.29 -4.70 31.64
N ARG A 165 25.30 -4.14 30.98
CA ARG A 165 25.62 -2.70 31.13
C ARG A 165 24.45 -1.81 30.71
N VAL A 166 23.79 -2.16 29.60
CA VAL A 166 22.62 -1.43 29.10
C VAL A 166 21.45 -1.55 30.07
N THR A 167 21.10 -2.77 30.51
CA THR A 167 19.97 -2.98 31.42
C THR A 167 20.18 -2.32 32.77
N ASP A 168 21.41 -2.32 33.29
CA ASP A 168 21.76 -1.63 34.54
C ASP A 168 21.59 -0.11 34.39
N ALA A 169 22.10 0.47 33.30
CA ALA A 169 21.96 1.90 33.02
C ALA A 169 20.49 2.32 32.78
N LEU A 170 19.68 1.46 32.14
CA LEU A 170 18.23 1.67 32.04
C LEU A 170 17.57 1.57 33.42
N GLY A 171 18.07 0.72 34.31
CA GLY A 171 17.65 0.65 35.71
C GLY A 171 17.78 1.99 36.43
N GLU A 172 18.89 2.70 36.22
CA GLU A 172 19.12 4.04 36.76
C GLU A 172 18.14 5.09 36.18
N GLN A 173 17.58 4.83 35.00
CA GLN A 173 16.54 5.67 34.36
C GLN A 173 15.11 5.29 34.76
N GLY A 174 14.94 4.42 35.77
CA GLY A 174 13.63 4.04 36.33
C GLY A 174 12.98 2.82 35.68
N PHE A 175 13.69 2.06 34.85
CA PHE A 175 13.19 0.79 34.31
C PHE A 175 13.49 -0.37 35.27
N ALA A 176 12.66 -1.42 35.25
CA ALA A 176 12.93 -2.64 36.01
C ALA A 176 14.00 -3.48 35.29
N ALA A 177 15.29 -3.22 35.58
CA ALA A 177 16.43 -3.81 34.87
C ALA A 177 16.37 -5.34 34.70
N GLN A 178 15.85 -6.06 35.70
CA GLN A 178 15.76 -7.52 35.70
C GLN A 178 14.63 -8.07 34.81
N GLN A 179 13.69 -7.23 34.38
CA GLN A 179 12.57 -7.59 33.50
C GLN A 179 12.88 -7.25 32.03
N LEU A 180 13.92 -6.43 31.80
CA LEU A 180 14.30 -6.02 30.45
C LEU A 180 14.79 -7.20 29.63
N HIS A 181 14.22 -7.35 28.45
CA HIS A 181 14.60 -8.39 27.50
C HIS A 181 14.68 -7.82 26.08
N ALA A 182 15.37 -8.53 25.19
CA ALA A 182 15.49 -8.14 23.80
C ALA A 182 15.54 -9.38 22.91
N HIS A 183 14.95 -9.30 21.72
CA HIS A 183 15.05 -10.38 20.75
C HIS A 183 16.53 -10.57 20.30
N PRO A 184 17.02 -11.80 20.06
CA PRO A 184 18.41 -12.03 19.65
C PRO A 184 18.86 -11.28 18.40
N SER A 185 17.96 -10.90 17.48
CA SER A 185 18.30 -10.03 16.35
C SER A 185 18.71 -8.63 16.79
N VAL A 186 18.07 -8.08 17.83
CA VAL A 186 18.38 -6.77 18.42
C VAL A 186 19.70 -6.84 19.18
N LEU A 187 19.91 -7.91 19.95
CA LEU A 187 21.17 -8.11 20.70
C LEU A 187 22.40 -8.20 19.80
N ARG A 188 22.25 -8.70 18.57
CA ARG A 188 23.37 -8.87 17.63
C ARG A 188 23.96 -7.54 17.16
N SER A 189 23.19 -6.46 17.09
CA SER A 189 23.70 -5.14 16.69
C SER A 189 24.39 -4.39 17.83
N LEU A 190 24.08 -4.73 19.09
CA LEU A 190 24.51 -3.98 20.27
C LEU A 190 26.05 -3.84 20.38
N PRO A 191 26.86 -4.90 20.25
CA PRO A 191 28.30 -4.78 20.46
C PRO A 191 28.98 -3.82 19.47
N GLU A 192 28.54 -3.83 18.21
CA GLU A 192 29.08 -2.97 17.16
C GLU A 192 28.74 -1.50 17.43
N ILE A 193 27.47 -1.21 17.72
CA ILE A 193 26.99 0.15 18.02
C ILE A 193 27.75 0.73 19.21
N LEU A 194 27.87 -0.02 20.33
CA LEU A 194 28.58 0.45 21.52
C LEU A 194 30.02 0.85 21.24
N ARG A 195 30.73 0.05 20.44
CA ARG A 195 32.14 0.28 20.12
C ARG A 195 32.31 1.45 19.16
N LYS A 196 31.42 1.60 18.19
CA LYS A 196 31.43 2.67 17.20
C LYS A 196 31.07 4.03 17.81
N GLU A 197 30.05 4.07 18.65
CA GLU A 197 29.50 5.30 19.24
C GLU A 197 30.15 5.67 20.59
N ALA A 198 31.35 5.14 20.84
CA ALA A 198 32.16 5.42 22.02
C ALA A 198 31.40 5.22 23.36
N TRP A 199 30.62 4.14 23.45
CA TRP A 199 29.81 3.76 24.62
C TRP A 199 28.65 4.71 24.94
N ARG A 200 28.20 5.47 23.94
CA ARG A 200 26.99 6.28 23.99
C ARG A 200 25.99 5.74 22.98
N LEU A 201 24.75 5.51 23.38
CA LEU A 201 23.71 5.03 22.46
C LEU A 201 22.32 5.47 22.91
N THR A 202 21.35 5.29 22.04
CA THR A 202 19.92 5.35 22.37
C THR A 202 19.38 3.93 22.43
N ALA A 203 18.77 3.56 23.55
CA ALA A 203 17.98 2.33 23.67
C ALA A 203 16.50 2.65 23.42
N TYR A 204 15.87 1.90 22.52
CA TYR A 204 14.44 2.03 22.24
C TYR A 204 13.68 0.96 23.02
N VAL A 205 12.84 1.38 23.97
CA VAL A 205 12.18 0.50 24.93
C VAL A 205 10.67 0.58 24.79
N ARG A 206 10.02 -0.57 24.59
CA ARG A 206 8.56 -0.74 24.55
C ARG A 206 8.14 -1.57 25.75
N GLY A 207 7.60 -0.92 26.78
CA GLY A 207 7.31 -1.60 28.06
C GLY A 207 8.59 -2.12 28.70
N ASP A 208 8.73 -3.45 28.77
CA ASP A 208 9.92 -4.18 29.25
C ASP A 208 10.79 -4.77 28.11
N GLU A 209 10.41 -4.55 26.85
CA GLU A 209 11.16 -5.03 25.68
C GLU A 209 12.06 -3.94 25.11
N ILE A 210 13.35 -4.23 24.96
CA ILE A 210 14.27 -3.40 24.18
C ILE A 210 14.15 -3.83 22.71
N VAL A 211 13.50 -2.97 21.92
CA VAL A 211 13.16 -3.24 20.51
C VAL A 211 14.27 -2.81 19.54
N GLY A 212 15.24 -2.03 20.00
CA GLY A 212 16.34 -1.55 19.16
C GLY A 212 17.39 -0.73 19.89
N PHE A 213 18.50 -0.50 19.19
CA PHE A 213 19.57 0.40 19.58
C PHE A 213 19.93 1.31 18.41
N GLY A 214 20.29 2.56 18.69
CA GLY A 214 20.72 3.53 17.69
C GLY A 214 21.72 4.55 18.25
N PRO A 215 22.27 5.43 17.40
CA PRO A 215 23.09 6.57 17.83
C PRO A 215 22.31 7.55 18.71
N VAL A 216 23.01 8.42 19.43
CA VAL A 216 22.40 9.40 20.36
C VAL A 216 21.73 10.56 19.61
N GLU A 217 22.26 10.85 18.43
CA GLU A 217 21.91 11.96 17.55
C GLU A 217 20.68 11.64 16.69
N GLU A 218 20.27 10.37 16.63
CA GLU A 218 19.13 9.93 15.83
C GLU A 218 17.81 10.31 16.50
N ARG A 219 16.87 10.83 15.71
CA ARG A 219 15.54 11.19 16.20
C ARG A 219 14.65 9.95 16.24
N ALA A 220 13.96 9.78 17.37
CA ALA A 220 12.93 8.75 17.49
C ALA A 220 11.65 9.28 16.83
N LEU A 221 11.26 8.65 15.71
CA LEU A 221 10.05 9.01 14.98
C LEU A 221 9.02 7.89 15.07
N GLY A 222 7.76 8.27 15.07
CA GLY A 222 6.60 7.39 15.00
C GLY A 222 5.85 7.59 13.70
N LEU A 223 5.17 6.54 13.24
CA LEU A 223 4.25 6.61 12.11
C LEU A 223 2.85 6.24 12.60
N CYS A 224 1.94 7.21 12.56
CA CYS A 224 0.52 6.99 12.84
C CYS A 224 -0.19 6.71 11.52
N VAL A 225 -0.87 5.56 11.40
CA VAL A 225 -1.61 5.16 10.19
C VAL A 225 -3.08 4.96 10.52
N ASP A 226 -3.95 5.70 9.84
CA ASP A 226 -5.40 5.51 9.86
C ASP A 226 -5.84 4.78 8.59
N LEU A 227 -6.30 3.55 8.75
CA LEU A 227 -6.74 2.68 7.67
C LEU A 227 -8.27 2.72 7.54
N GLY A 228 -8.79 3.76 6.90
CA GLY A 228 -10.20 3.87 6.55
C GLY A 228 -10.59 2.99 5.36
N THR A 229 -11.90 2.74 5.19
CA THR A 229 -12.43 1.98 4.05
C THR A 229 -12.13 2.68 2.72
N THR A 230 -12.28 4.01 2.67
CA THR A 230 -12.10 4.81 1.45
C THR A 230 -10.70 5.43 1.34
N LYS A 231 -10.06 5.71 2.48
CA LYS A 231 -8.81 6.47 2.54
C LYS A 231 -7.86 5.85 3.57
N ILE A 232 -6.58 5.88 3.24
CA ILE A 232 -5.49 5.65 4.17
C ILE A 232 -4.84 7.02 4.44
N ALA A 233 -4.66 7.37 5.71
CA ALA A 233 -3.89 8.54 6.11
C ALA A 233 -2.70 8.11 6.96
N ALA A 234 -1.59 8.81 6.81
CA ALA A 234 -0.38 8.57 7.58
C ALA A 234 0.22 9.90 8.05
N SER A 235 0.64 9.94 9.31
CA SER A 235 1.31 11.09 9.92
C SER A 235 2.64 10.66 10.53
N LEU A 236 3.69 11.39 10.21
CA LEU A 236 5.01 11.22 10.83
C LEU A 236 5.07 12.08 12.09
N VAL A 237 5.40 11.48 13.22
CA VAL A 237 5.38 12.13 14.54
C VAL A 237 6.76 12.06 15.17
N ASP A 238 7.21 13.15 15.80
CA ASP A 238 8.39 13.12 16.67
C ASP A 238 8.00 12.55 18.04
N LEU A 239 8.58 11.41 18.43
CA LEU A 239 8.20 10.72 19.67
C LEU A 239 8.69 11.45 20.93
N ALA A 240 9.63 12.39 20.81
CA ALA A 240 10.10 13.17 21.94
C ALA A 240 9.18 14.35 22.25
N THR A 241 8.52 14.91 21.23
CA THR A 241 7.68 16.11 21.38
C THR A 241 6.19 15.87 21.15
N GLY A 242 5.82 14.71 20.57
CA GLY A 242 4.45 14.44 20.12
C GLY A 242 4.04 15.23 18.86
N GLN A 243 4.93 16.06 18.30
CA GLN A 243 4.60 16.92 17.19
C GLN A 243 4.49 16.13 15.87
N SER A 244 3.42 16.36 15.11
CA SER A 244 3.35 15.88 13.72
C SER A 244 4.30 16.69 12.84
N LEU A 245 5.24 15.99 12.22
CA LEU A 245 6.22 16.53 11.27
C LEU A 245 5.65 16.64 9.85
N GLY A 246 4.59 15.90 9.56
CA GLY A 246 3.91 15.92 8.27
C GLY A 246 2.88 14.81 8.14
N SER A 247 1.85 15.07 7.33
CA SER A 247 0.76 14.13 7.07
C SER A 247 0.56 13.94 5.57
N THR A 248 0.24 12.72 5.18
CA THR A 248 -0.13 12.37 3.80
C THR A 248 -1.27 11.36 3.78
N GLY A 249 -1.86 11.15 2.63
CA GLY A 249 -2.92 10.16 2.48
C GLY A 249 -3.06 9.71 1.05
N ALA A 250 -3.62 8.51 0.88
CA ALA A 250 -3.91 7.90 -0.40
C ALA A 250 -5.32 7.28 -0.38
N PRO A 251 -5.98 7.11 -1.53
CA PRO A 251 -7.18 6.28 -1.61
C PRO A 251 -6.85 4.87 -1.13
N ASN A 252 -7.77 4.22 -0.43
CA ASN A 252 -7.57 2.83 -0.03
C ASN A 252 -7.64 1.95 -1.30
N PRO A 253 -6.55 1.24 -1.67
CA PRO A 253 -6.49 0.44 -2.89
C PRO A 253 -7.39 -0.81 -2.83
N GLN A 254 -8.05 -1.07 -1.71
CA GLN A 254 -9.09 -2.09 -1.57
C GLN A 254 -10.47 -1.63 -2.07
N MET A 255 -10.68 -0.33 -2.37
CA MET A 255 -11.96 0.18 -2.89
C MET A 255 -12.40 -0.52 -4.17
N GLY A 256 -11.43 -0.89 -5.01
CA GLY A 256 -11.70 -1.67 -6.22
C GLY A 256 -12.28 -3.06 -5.95
N TYR A 257 -12.40 -3.53 -4.71
CA TYR A 257 -12.94 -4.85 -4.34
C TYR A 257 -14.21 -4.75 -3.47
N GLY A 258 -14.66 -3.54 -3.16
CA GLY A 258 -15.83 -3.26 -2.34
C GLY A 258 -15.75 -1.87 -1.71
N GLU A 259 -16.88 -1.16 -1.70
CA GLU A 259 -16.99 0.20 -1.14
C GLU A 259 -16.84 0.21 0.39
N ASP A 260 -17.35 -0.84 1.04
CA ASP A 260 -17.41 -0.96 2.50
C ASP A 260 -16.81 -2.29 3.00
N VAL A 261 -16.81 -2.47 4.31
CA VAL A 261 -16.25 -3.67 4.95
C VAL A 261 -17.05 -4.92 4.57
N ILE A 262 -18.39 -4.83 4.47
CA ILE A 262 -19.27 -5.99 4.26
C ILE A 262 -19.14 -6.51 2.83
N SER A 263 -19.13 -5.62 1.84
CA SER A 263 -18.89 -5.95 0.43
C SER A 263 -17.53 -6.62 0.23
N ARG A 264 -16.47 -6.15 0.91
CA ARG A 264 -15.15 -6.81 0.89
C ARG A 264 -15.15 -8.19 1.55
N ILE A 265 -15.81 -8.33 2.69
CA ILE A 265 -15.96 -9.65 3.35
C ILE A 265 -16.71 -10.62 2.43
N ASN A 266 -17.82 -10.19 1.84
CA ASN A 266 -18.59 -11.02 0.91
C ASN A 266 -17.77 -11.38 -0.34
N HIS A 267 -16.96 -10.45 -0.85
CA HIS A 267 -16.05 -10.71 -1.96
C HIS A 267 -15.06 -11.83 -1.63
N VAL A 268 -14.43 -11.77 -0.45
CA VAL A 268 -13.50 -12.78 0.05
C VAL A 268 -14.19 -14.12 0.32
N LEU A 269 -15.40 -14.12 0.90
CA LEU A 269 -16.14 -15.36 1.15
C LEU A 269 -16.49 -16.11 -0.13
N ARG A 270 -16.68 -15.39 -1.24
CA ARG A 270 -16.94 -15.97 -2.57
C ARG A 270 -15.67 -16.35 -3.32
N HIS A 271 -14.58 -15.64 -3.07
CA HIS A 271 -13.28 -15.81 -3.74
C HIS A 271 -12.15 -15.85 -2.69
N PRO A 272 -11.96 -16.97 -1.95
CA PRO A 272 -11.04 -17.03 -0.81
C PRO A 272 -9.61 -16.57 -1.10
N GLU A 273 -9.13 -16.74 -2.33
CA GLU A 273 -7.83 -16.28 -2.81
C GLU A 273 -7.65 -14.75 -2.76
N THR A 274 -8.75 -13.99 -2.79
CA THR A 274 -8.70 -12.53 -2.72
C THR A 274 -8.37 -12.00 -1.32
N ALA A 275 -8.46 -12.82 -0.27
CA ALA A 275 -8.05 -12.42 1.08
C ALA A 275 -6.58 -11.95 1.12
N GLN A 276 -5.69 -12.72 0.48
CA GLN A 276 -4.28 -12.40 0.42
C GLN A 276 -4.02 -11.16 -0.44
N ILE A 277 -4.72 -11.04 -1.59
CA ILE A 277 -4.63 -9.86 -2.47
C ILE A 277 -5.03 -8.59 -1.73
N LEU A 278 -6.12 -8.62 -0.94
CA LEU A 278 -6.55 -7.47 -0.14
C LEU A 278 -5.55 -7.09 0.95
N ALA A 279 -4.90 -8.08 1.57
CA ALA A 279 -3.85 -7.83 2.56
C ALA A 279 -2.61 -7.19 1.91
N GLU A 280 -2.15 -7.72 0.78
CA GLU A 280 -1.00 -7.20 0.03
C GLU A 280 -1.23 -5.79 -0.50
N LYS A 281 -2.49 -5.39 -0.75
CA LYS A 281 -2.84 -4.04 -1.21
C LYS A 281 -2.60 -2.95 -0.14
N VAL A 282 -2.52 -3.29 1.14
CA VAL A 282 -2.38 -2.31 2.25
C VAL A 282 -1.14 -2.55 3.13
N GLN A 283 -0.22 -3.41 2.69
CA GLN A 283 1.12 -3.59 3.27
C GLN A 283 2.11 -2.60 2.68
#